data_AF-A0A2T7UIW2-F1
#
_entry.id   AF-A0A2T7UIW2-F1
#
_cell.length_a   1.000
_cell.length_b   1.000
_cell.length_c   1.000
_cell.angle_alpha   90.00
_cell.angle_beta   90.00
_cell.angle_gamma   90.00
#
_symmetry.space_group_name_H-M   'P 1'
#
loop_
_entity.id
_entity.type
_entity.pdbx_description
1 polymer ?
#
loop_
_entity_poly.entity_id
_entity_poly.type
_entity_poly.pdbx_seq_one_letter_code
_entity_poly.pdbx_strand_id
1 'polypeptide(L)'
;MRLGGRHANSLDVFGVHGVGGIVGALLTGVFNSPSLGGPSAVGDWVTVSMVTADAYSIAAQVWTQAKAVLLTIVWSGVVSVAAYKIVDLTIGLRVTEEEEREGLDISSHGESAYHG
;
A
#
# COMPACT_ATOMS: atom_id res chain seq x y z
N MET A 1 -4.50 22.82 -10.74
CA MET A 1 -5.08 21.69 -9.99
C MET A 1 -6.52 21.47 -10.44
N ARG A 2 -6.75 20.64 -11.46
CA ARG A 2 -8.09 20.13 -11.80
C ARG A 2 -8.16 18.69 -11.31
N LEU A 3 -8.92 18.47 -10.24
CA LEU A 3 -9.36 17.13 -9.81
C LEU A 3 -10.47 16.69 -10.77
N GLY A 4 -10.08 16.17 -11.94
CA GLY A 4 -10.99 15.68 -12.97
C GLY A 4 -11.22 14.18 -12.88
N GLY A 5 -12.25 13.77 -12.12
CA GLY A 5 -13.29 12.85 -12.58
C GLY A 5 -13.01 11.35 -12.83
N ARG A 6 -11.79 10.82 -12.76
CA ARG A 6 -11.57 9.36 -12.72
C ARG A 6 -10.48 9.03 -11.71
N HIS A 7 -10.71 8.00 -10.90
CA HIS A 7 -9.73 7.48 -9.94
C HIS A 7 -8.45 7.14 -10.72
N ALA A 8 -7.44 8.02 -10.66
CA ALA A 8 -6.20 7.89 -11.43
C ALA A 8 -5.28 6.87 -10.76
N ASN A 9 -5.62 5.60 -10.92
CA ASN A 9 -4.81 4.45 -10.53
C ASN A 9 -4.42 3.70 -11.81
N SER A 10 -3.36 4.17 -12.46
CA SER A 10 -2.99 3.84 -13.86
C SER A 10 -2.98 2.35 -14.18
N LEU A 11 -2.67 1.49 -13.20
CA LEU A 11 -2.54 0.03 -13.36
C LEU A 11 -3.30 -0.76 -12.29
N ASP A 12 -4.37 -0.19 -11.74
CA ASP A 12 -5.13 -0.77 -10.63
C ASP A 12 -4.30 -1.16 -9.38
N VAL A 13 -3.20 -0.44 -9.11
CA VAL A 13 -2.29 -0.69 -7.99
C VAL A 13 -3.03 -0.63 -6.64
N PHE A 14 -3.84 0.40 -6.40
CA PHE A 14 -4.66 0.49 -5.20
C PHE A 14 -5.70 -0.63 -5.07
N GLY A 15 -6.41 -1.00 -6.14
CA GLY A 15 -7.40 -2.07 -6.11
C GLY A 15 -6.79 -3.42 -5.78
N VAL A 16 -5.70 -3.80 -6.46
CA VAL A 16 -5.06 -5.10 -6.23
C VAL A 16 -4.22 -5.11 -4.96
N HIS A 17 -3.30 -4.16 -4.80
CA HIS A 17 -2.31 -4.18 -3.72
C HIS A 17 -2.85 -3.54 -2.45
N GLY A 18 -3.57 -2.42 -2.57
CA GLY A 18 -4.17 -1.72 -1.42
C GLY A 18 -5.27 -2.55 -0.79
N VAL A 19 -6.32 -2.87 -1.54
CA VAL A 19 -7.44 -3.67 -1.01
C VAL A 19 -7.01 -5.11 -0.71
N GLY A 20 -6.27 -5.74 -1.61
CA GLY A 20 -5.75 -7.10 -1.39
C GLY A 20 -4.85 -7.19 -0.14
N GLY A 21 -4.00 -6.19 0.09
CA GLY A 21 -3.17 -6.11 1.30
C GLY A 21 -4.00 -5.94 2.58
N ILE A 22 -5.02 -5.08 2.56
CA ILE A 22 -5.92 -4.88 3.71
C ILE A 22 -6.67 -6.19 4.04
N VAL A 23 -7.29 -6.81 3.03
CA VAL A 23 -8.03 -8.05 3.21
C VAL A 23 -7.10 -9.17 3.71
N GLY A 24 -5.93 -9.32 3.08
CA GLY A 24 -4.92 -10.29 3.50
C GLY A 24 -4.48 -10.10 4.94
N ALA A 25 -4.16 -8.87 5.35
CA ALA A 25 -3.72 -8.56 6.71
C ALA A 25 -4.79 -8.87 7.77
N LEU A 26 -6.06 -8.58 7.48
CA LEU A 26 -7.18 -8.90 8.38
C LEU A 26 -7.40 -10.42 8.46
N LEU A 27 -7.32 -11.13 7.34
CA LEU A 27 -7.42 -12.59 7.31
C LEU A 27 -6.25 -13.28 7.99
N THR A 28 -5.04 -12.69 7.98
CA THR A 28 -3.94 -13.14 8.86
C THR A 28 -4.38 -13.13 10.31
N GLY A 29 -5.18 -12.15 10.74
CA GLY A 29 -5.70 -12.12 12.10
C GLY A 29 -6.59 -13.32 12.47
N VAL A 30 -7.24 -13.92 11.48
CA VAL A 30 -8.07 -15.12 11.65
C VAL A 30 -7.23 -16.38 11.57
N PHE A 31 -6.48 -16.55 10.47
CA PHE A 31 -5.81 -17.80 10.13
C PHE A 31 -4.46 -17.99 10.84
N ASN A 32 -3.98 -17.00 11.58
CA ASN A 32 -2.82 -17.15 12.44
C ASN A 32 -3.12 -17.95 13.74
N SER A 33 -4.38 -18.35 13.96
CA SER A 33 -4.79 -19.14 15.13
C SER A 33 -4.23 -20.57 15.13
N PRO A 34 -3.59 -21.02 16.22
CA PRO A 34 -3.14 -22.41 16.38
C PRO A 34 -4.26 -23.45 16.22
N SER A 35 -5.47 -23.12 16.66
CA SER A 35 -6.64 -24.01 16.54
C SER A 35 -7.07 -24.26 15.09
N LEU A 36 -6.64 -23.40 14.16
CA LEU A 36 -6.92 -23.51 12.73
C LEU A 36 -5.67 -24.00 11.95
N GLY A 37 -4.61 -24.40 12.65
CA GLY A 37 -3.33 -24.81 12.05
C GLY A 37 -2.36 -23.64 11.78
N GLY A 38 -2.66 -22.44 12.27
CA GLY A 38 -1.79 -21.26 12.18
C GLY A 38 -0.64 -21.26 13.21
N PRO A 39 0.40 -20.45 13.03
CA PRO A 39 1.60 -20.49 13.85
C PRO A 39 1.54 -19.75 15.20
N SER A 40 0.40 -19.15 15.58
CA SER A 40 0.27 -18.25 16.74
C SER A 40 0.92 -16.87 16.54
N ALA A 41 0.81 -16.00 17.55
CA ALA A 41 1.42 -14.66 17.59
C ALA A 41 2.50 -14.58 18.68
N VAL A 42 3.45 -13.66 18.53
CA VAL A 42 4.48 -13.40 19.55
C VAL A 42 3.83 -12.68 20.74
N GLY A 43 3.94 -13.26 21.94
CA GLY A 43 3.47 -12.69 23.19
C GLY A 43 4.54 -11.90 23.94
N ASP A 44 5.80 -12.28 23.78
CA ASP A 44 6.95 -11.54 24.31
C ASP A 44 8.03 -11.41 23.22
N TRP A 45 8.34 -10.16 22.87
CA TRP A 45 9.32 -9.82 21.85
C TRP A 45 10.78 -9.91 22.32
N VAL A 46 11.03 -10.00 23.63
CA VAL A 46 12.39 -10.17 24.17
C VAL A 46 12.82 -11.63 24.09
N THR A 47 11.97 -12.55 24.54
CA THR A 47 12.24 -13.99 24.48
C THR A 47 11.76 -14.65 23.18
N VAL A 48 11.00 -13.92 22.36
CA VAL A 48 10.33 -14.41 21.14
C VAL A 48 9.38 -15.58 21.46
N SER A 49 8.77 -15.54 22.64
CA SER A 49 7.81 -16.56 23.07
C SER A 49 6.46 -16.37 22.39
N MET A 50 5.91 -17.46 21.85
CA MET A 50 4.60 -17.46 21.20
C MET A 50 3.48 -17.55 22.24
N VAL A 51 2.34 -16.92 21.95
CA VAL A 51 1.11 -17.08 22.71
C VAL A 51 0.68 -18.55 22.63
N THR A 52 0.38 -19.17 23.77
CA THR A 52 -0.07 -20.56 23.83
C THR A 52 -1.45 -20.71 23.19
N ALA A 53 -1.78 -21.91 22.70
CA ALA A 53 -3.02 -22.12 21.96
C ALA A 53 -4.29 -21.83 22.78
N ASP A 54 -4.26 -22.09 24.08
CA ASP A 54 -5.33 -21.79 25.04
C ASP A 54 -5.49 -20.30 25.34
N ALA A 55 -4.40 -19.52 25.27
CA ALA A 55 -4.40 -18.08 25.49
C ALA A 55 -4.64 -17.28 24.19
N TYR A 56 -4.61 -17.93 23.02
CA TYR A 56 -4.76 -17.26 21.74
C TYR A 56 -6.19 -16.78 21.51
N SER A 57 -6.36 -15.54 21.05
CA SER A 57 -7.66 -14.98 20.68
C SER A 57 -7.64 -14.47 19.24
N ILE A 58 -8.47 -15.09 18.39
CA ILE A 58 -8.69 -14.64 17.00
C ILE A 58 -9.17 -13.20 16.98
N ALA A 59 -10.13 -12.83 17.84
CA ALA A 59 -10.67 -11.48 17.87
C ALA A 59 -9.60 -10.44 18.26
N ALA A 60 -8.75 -10.77 19.25
CA ALA A 60 -7.64 -9.91 19.63
C ALA A 60 -6.63 -9.76 18.48
N GLN A 61 -6.33 -10.84 17.76
CA GLN A 61 -5.38 -10.77 16.65
C GLN A 61 -5.94 -10.00 15.44
N VAL A 62 -7.20 -10.21 15.06
CA VAL A 62 -7.87 -9.39 14.04
C VAL A 62 -7.83 -7.90 14.41
N TRP A 63 -8.03 -7.57 15.69
CA TRP A 63 -7.94 -6.19 16.17
C TRP A 63 -6.52 -5.63 16.09
N THR A 64 -5.50 -6.42 16.41
CA THR A 64 -4.09 -6.05 16.22
C THR A 64 -3.80 -5.76 14.74
N GLN A 65 -4.25 -6.62 13.83
CA GLN A 65 -4.08 -6.43 12.40
C GLN A 65 -4.82 -5.20 11.87
N ALA A 66 -6.02 -4.92 12.38
CA ALA A 66 -6.78 -3.73 12.03
C ALA A 66 -6.03 -2.44 12.42
N LYS A 67 -5.43 -2.39 13.62
CA LYS A 67 -4.58 -1.27 14.04
C LYS A 67 -3.36 -1.13 13.14
N ALA A 68 -2.71 -2.23 12.79
CA ALA A 68 -1.56 -2.21 11.89
C ALA A 68 -1.94 -1.66 10.51
N VAL A 69 -3.06 -2.09 9.93
CA VAL A 69 -3.60 -1.57 8.67
C VAL A 69 -3.88 -0.07 8.75
N LEU A 70 -4.57 0.39 9.80
CA LEU A 70 -4.87 1.82 9.97
C LEU A 70 -3.59 2.65 10.09
N LEU A 71 -2.63 2.17 10.88
CA LEU A 71 -1.33 2.81 11.04
C LEU A 71 -0.60 2.91 9.69
N THR A 72 -0.54 1.83 8.91
CA THR A 72 0.18 1.84 7.62
C THR A 72 -0.52 2.69 6.57
N ILE A 73 -1.85 2.74 6.54
CA ILE A 73 -2.61 3.65 5.66
C ILE A 73 -2.27 5.10 5.99
N VAL A 74 -2.34 5.48 7.27
CA VAL A 74 -2.05 6.86 7.69
C VAL A 74 -0.59 7.21 7.42
N TRP A 75 0.34 6.33 7.81
CA TRP A 75 1.78 6.54 7.62
C TRP A 75 2.12 6.69 6.15
N SER A 76 1.74 5.73 5.30
CA SER A 76 2.01 5.78 3.87
C SER A 76 1.34 7.00 3.22
N GLY A 77 0.08 7.29 3.54
CA GLY A 77 -0.62 8.45 3.01
C GLY A 77 0.06 9.78 3.34
N VAL A 78 0.42 9.99 4.62
CA VAL A 78 1.08 11.23 5.07
C VAL A 78 2.48 11.36 4.47
N VAL A 79 3.30 10.32 4.55
CA VAL A 79 4.67 10.34 4.04
C VAL A 79 4.68 10.51 2.52
N SER A 80 3.81 9.81 1.80
CA SER A 80 3.69 9.97 0.36
C SER A 80 3.27 11.40 0.00
N VAL A 81 2.24 11.98 0.63
CA VAL A 81 1.83 13.36 0.36
C VAL A 81 2.96 14.36 0.64
N ALA A 82 3.68 14.19 1.76
CA ALA A 82 4.82 15.03 2.09
C ALA A 82 5.92 14.92 1.02
N ALA A 83 6.30 13.71 0.62
CA ALA A 83 7.30 13.47 -0.42
C ALA A 83 6.85 14.05 -1.78
N TYR A 84 5.60 13.81 -2.17
CA TYR A 84 5.02 14.40 -3.39
C TYR A 84 5.14 15.91 -3.37
N LYS A 85 4.80 16.57 -2.26
CA LYS A 85 4.88 18.03 -2.14
C LYS A 85 6.31 18.56 -2.17
N ILE A 86 7.26 17.87 -1.54
CA ILE A 86 8.67 18.26 -1.59
C ILE A 86 9.19 18.22 -3.03
N VAL A 87 8.88 17.16 -3.76
CA VAL A 87 9.33 17.00 -5.16
C VAL A 87 8.64 18.00 -6.08
N ASP A 88 7.33 18.19 -5.93
CA ASP A 88 6.52 19.15 -6.70
C ASP A 88 7.04 20.59 -6.55
N LEU A 89 7.52 20.96 -5.36
CA LEU A 89 8.07 22.29 -5.09
C LEU A 89 9.52 22.50 -5.52
N THR A 90 10.30 21.42 -5.66
CA THR A 90 11.75 21.53 -5.95
C THR A 90 12.08 21.31 -7.41
N ILE A 91 11.54 20.27 -8.02
CA ILE A 91 11.87 19.87 -9.40
C ILE A 91 10.63 19.70 -10.29
N GLY A 92 9.44 19.51 -9.71
CA GLY A 92 8.23 19.17 -10.44
C GLY A 92 8.15 17.66 -10.74
N LEU A 93 6.98 17.06 -10.49
CA LEU A 93 6.78 15.60 -10.61
C LEU A 93 6.07 15.17 -11.90
N ARG A 94 5.32 16.07 -12.54
CA ARG A 94 4.54 15.79 -13.75
C ARG A 94 5.07 16.65 -14.89
N VAL A 95 5.21 16.03 -16.07
CA VAL A 95 5.49 16.74 -17.33
C VAL A 95 4.38 17.75 -17.64
N THR A 96 4.66 18.68 -18.54
CA THR A 96 3.66 19.65 -19.00
C THR A 96 2.52 18.96 -19.76
N GLU A 97 1.34 19.60 -19.84
CA GLU A 97 0.19 19.01 -20.56
C GLU A 97 0.48 18.80 -22.05
N GLU A 98 1.34 19.62 -22.65
CA GLU A 98 1.73 19.47 -24.05
C GLU A 98 2.66 18.26 -24.25
N GLU A 99 3.65 18.06 -23.37
CA GLU A 99 4.50 16.85 -23.38
C GLU A 99 3.68 15.58 -23.10
N GLU A 100 2.69 15.64 -22.19
CA GLU A 100 1.78 14.52 -21.94
C GLU A 100 0.90 14.19 -23.15
N ARG A 101 0.55 15.18 -23.98
CA ARG A 101 -0.22 14.99 -25.23
C ARG A 101 0.63 14.46 -26.38
N GLU A 102 1.86 14.95 -26.50
CA GLU A 102 2.82 14.49 -27.52
C GLU A 102 3.26 13.03 -27.25
N GLY A 103 3.33 12.65 -25.97
CA GLY A 103 3.70 11.33 -25.51
C GLY A 103 5.14 11.28 -25.01
N LEU A 104 5.35 10.63 -23.86
CA LEU A 104 6.64 10.60 -23.15
C LEU A 104 7.78 9.93 -23.93
N ASP A 105 7.45 9.06 -24.89
CA ASP A 105 8.45 8.43 -25.77
C ASP A 105 9.12 9.51 -26.64
N ILE A 106 8.33 10.43 -27.21
CA ILE A 106 8.85 11.53 -28.04
C ILE A 106 9.40 12.65 -27.15
N SER A 107 8.62 13.12 -26.18
CA SER A 107 8.94 14.34 -25.42
C SER A 107 10.07 14.15 -24.41
N SER A 108 10.25 12.94 -23.85
CA SER A 108 11.27 12.65 -22.84
C SER A 108 12.39 11.73 -23.32
N HIS A 109 12.14 10.90 -24.34
CA HIS A 109 13.14 9.93 -24.84
C HIS A 109 13.55 10.16 -26.30
N GLY A 110 12.85 11.02 -27.06
CA GLY A 110 13.18 11.35 -28.45
C GLY A 110 12.97 10.20 -29.43
N GLU A 111 12.19 9.19 -29.06
CA GLU A 111 11.99 7.96 -29.81
C GLU A 111 10.51 7.71 -30.09
N SER A 112 10.21 7.05 -31.21
CA SER A 112 8.86 6.53 -31.48
C SER A 112 8.86 5.02 -31.23
N ALA A 113 7.97 4.56 -30.34
CA ALA A 113 7.82 3.13 -30.06
C ALA A 113 7.39 2.31 -31.29
N TYR A 114 6.78 2.98 -32.29
CA TYR A 114 6.37 2.36 -33.55
C TYR A 114 6.89 3.19 -34.73
N HIS A 115 7.69 2.55 -35.58
CA HIS A 115 8.01 3.02 -36.92
C HIS A 115 7.25 2.11 -37.89
N GLY A 116 6.28 2.66 -38.61
CA GLY A 116 5.60 1.94 -39.69
C GLY A 116 6.54 1.68 -40.86
#